data_AF-A0A960IL25-F1
#
_entry.id   AF-A0A960IL25-F1
#
_cell.length_a   1.000
_cell.length_b   1.000
_cell.length_c   1.000
_cell.angle_alpha   90.00
_cell.angle_beta   90.00
_cell.angle_gamma   90.00
#
_symmetry.space_group_name_H-M   'P 1'
#
loop_
_entity.id
_entity.type
_entity.pdbx_description
1 polymer ?
#
loop_
_entity_poly.entity_id
_entity_poly.type
_entity_poly.pdbx_seq_one_letter_code
_entity_poly.pdbx_strand_id
1 'polypeptide(L)'
;MSESRASGGRSLPLLFSLALALAAGAVRAESPADPVMPGPRLVLISIDGLTPAAYREPDARGLSVPNLRDLAASGASASGVPGVLPTDTYPSHTTLLTGLPPRLHGVLGNRIFDPEGRSADAWNWYASDFRAPTLATAAYRKGLLVGSVFWPATVGLEIDALVPEFWRSGSKHPADLELLRTLSSEGLFEEVEGALGHPLVYPLTDAERTELTLHVLTTRKPNLLLLHLIDLDLATHVHGVGSPEANAALERIDGEIGRIRATLAELGLAEKTLLAIVSDHGYLPGGRELRPNALLRQAGIVETDSAGRIVRWRAAFETSGGSARLRLADPTDTKTLLEVRALFEKKLQEKGSGLRAVLGAPEIEALGGDPEVDPLALDALEGFCFGKDAAGGWSGESKERAHHGHVPVRPELEAALIVAGPGVARRGDLGTVPMTRIAPTLARYLGVDLDPRAASPMDFLTAAGEERGPRATLSGGR
;
A
#
# COMPACT_ATOMS: atom_id res chain seq x y z
N MET A 1 -49.12 62.59 -32.19
CA MET A 1 -48.66 62.00 -33.46
C MET A 1 -49.09 60.54 -33.40
N SER A 2 -50.36 60.28 -33.75
CA SER A 2 -50.85 59.86 -35.09
C SER A 2 -50.48 58.38 -35.31
N GLU A 3 -51.38 57.40 -35.48
CA GLU A 3 -52.83 57.30 -35.76
C GLU A 3 -53.30 55.89 -35.29
N SER A 4 -54.49 55.69 -34.68
CA SER A 4 -55.82 55.44 -35.33
C SER A 4 -55.82 54.21 -36.25
N ARG A 5 -56.72 53.21 -36.25
CA ARG A 5 -58.13 53.00 -35.85
C ARG A 5 -58.36 51.46 -35.91
N ALA A 6 -59.03 50.80 -34.97
CA ALA A 6 -60.48 50.63 -34.79
C ALA A 6 -61.23 49.72 -35.81
N SER A 7 -62.20 48.98 -35.26
CA SER A 7 -63.28 48.16 -35.85
C SER A 7 -62.92 46.71 -36.20
N GLY A 8 -63.71 45.68 -35.90
CA GLY A 8 -65.04 45.59 -35.31
C GLY A 8 -65.59 44.16 -35.54
N GLY A 9 -66.71 43.83 -34.88
CA GLY A 9 -67.63 42.79 -35.37
C GLY A 9 -67.56 41.42 -34.68
N ARG A 10 -68.67 41.06 -34.02
CA ARG A 10 -68.98 39.79 -33.35
C ARG A 10 -69.40 38.69 -34.34
N SER A 11 -69.03 37.43 -34.06
CA SER A 11 -69.89 36.24 -34.27
C SER A 11 -69.29 34.96 -33.63
N LEU A 12 -70.01 34.36 -32.69
CA LEU A 12 -69.92 32.94 -32.28
C LEU A 12 -70.71 32.08 -33.31
N PRO A 13 -70.74 30.72 -33.28
CA PRO A 13 -69.93 29.71 -32.55
C PRO A 13 -69.46 28.53 -33.46
N LEU A 14 -68.68 27.56 -32.96
CA LEU A 14 -68.95 26.12 -33.15
C LEU A 14 -67.94 25.24 -32.37
N LEU A 15 -68.48 24.20 -31.76
CA LEU A 15 -67.80 23.10 -31.07
C LEU A 15 -66.91 22.28 -32.02
N PHE A 16 -65.74 21.83 -31.53
CA PHE A 16 -65.29 20.44 -31.76
C PHE A 16 -64.22 20.07 -30.73
N SER A 17 -64.55 19.10 -29.88
CA SER A 17 -63.62 18.39 -29.03
C SER A 17 -62.72 17.49 -29.88
N LEU A 18 -61.41 17.61 -29.74
CA LEU A 18 -60.48 16.55 -30.16
C LEU A 18 -59.36 16.43 -29.13
N ALA A 19 -59.49 15.42 -28.27
CA ALA A 19 -58.42 14.96 -27.41
C ALA A 19 -57.36 14.26 -28.30
N LEU A 20 -56.18 14.86 -28.41
CA LEU A 20 -55.02 14.22 -29.02
C LEU A 20 -54.12 13.69 -27.90
N ALA A 21 -54.17 12.38 -27.67
CA ALA A 21 -53.22 11.68 -26.83
C ALA A 21 -51.86 11.66 -27.55
N LEU A 22 -50.93 12.53 -27.16
CA LEU A 22 -49.52 12.41 -27.51
C LEU A 22 -48.87 11.43 -26.53
N ALA A 23 -48.66 10.20 -26.99
CA ALA A 23 -47.72 9.28 -26.37
C ALA A 23 -46.30 9.83 -26.59
N ALA A 24 -45.80 10.61 -25.64
CA ALA A 24 -44.40 10.99 -25.56
C ALA A 24 -43.60 9.74 -25.13
N GLY A 25 -43.09 9.00 -26.11
CA GLY A 25 -42.02 8.05 -25.87
C GLY A 25 -40.80 8.82 -25.39
N ALA A 26 -40.51 8.74 -24.09
CA ALA A 26 -39.27 9.25 -23.52
C ALA A 26 -38.12 8.37 -24.02
N VAL A 27 -37.52 8.76 -25.16
CA VAL A 27 -36.16 8.32 -25.49
C VAL A 27 -35.26 9.03 -24.48
N ARG A 28 -34.81 8.28 -23.47
CA ARG A 28 -33.71 8.71 -22.61
C ARG A 28 -32.50 8.85 -23.52
N ALA A 29 -32.13 10.09 -23.85
CA ALA A 29 -30.84 10.36 -24.43
C ALA A 29 -29.81 9.99 -23.36
N GLU A 30 -29.06 8.91 -23.58
CA GLU A 30 -27.81 8.67 -22.85
C GLU A 30 -26.91 9.87 -23.14
N SER A 31 -26.54 10.64 -22.10
CA SER A 31 -25.46 11.61 -22.22
C SER A 31 -24.24 10.88 -22.77
N PRO A 32 -23.49 11.47 -23.73
CA PRO A 32 -22.25 10.86 -24.19
C PRO A 32 -21.36 10.64 -22.98
N ALA A 33 -21.07 9.38 -22.66
CA ALA A 33 -20.14 9.05 -21.59
C ALA A 33 -18.82 9.76 -21.87
N ASP A 34 -18.27 10.50 -20.89
CA ASP A 34 -16.99 11.18 -21.07
C ASP A 34 -15.96 10.19 -21.62
N PRO A 35 -15.18 10.58 -22.65
CA PRO A 35 -14.30 9.67 -23.35
C PRO A 35 -13.32 9.04 -22.36
N VAL A 36 -13.43 7.72 -22.21
CA VAL A 36 -12.48 6.91 -21.45
C VAL A 36 -11.13 6.98 -22.16
N MET A 37 -10.09 7.42 -21.48
CA MET A 37 -8.74 7.45 -22.06
C MET A 37 -8.34 6.05 -22.56
N PRO A 38 -7.90 5.93 -23.83
CA PRO A 38 -7.43 4.66 -24.39
C PRO A 38 -6.24 4.11 -23.62
N GLY A 39 -6.05 2.79 -23.67
CA GLY A 39 -4.88 2.12 -23.10
C GLY A 39 -5.21 1.14 -21.97
N PRO A 40 -4.17 0.46 -21.44
CA PRO A 40 -4.34 -0.50 -20.35
C PRO A 40 -4.88 0.16 -19.08
N ARG A 41 -5.59 -0.62 -18.25
CA ARG A 41 -6.15 -0.16 -16.98
C ARG A 41 -5.81 -1.11 -15.84
N LEU A 42 -5.26 -0.55 -14.76
CA LEU A 42 -4.85 -1.26 -13.56
C LEU A 42 -5.37 -0.52 -12.33
N VAL A 43 -6.07 -1.24 -11.47
CA VAL A 43 -6.34 -0.81 -10.09
C VAL A 43 -5.52 -1.72 -9.17
N LEU A 44 -4.54 -1.12 -8.50
CA LEU A 44 -3.64 -1.76 -7.56
C LEU A 44 -4.04 -1.37 -6.13
N ILE A 45 -4.54 -2.34 -5.39
CA ILE A 45 -5.03 -2.16 -4.01
C ILE A 45 -4.07 -2.88 -3.09
N SER A 46 -3.44 -2.15 -2.18
CA SER A 46 -2.70 -2.72 -1.06
C SER A 46 -3.60 -2.83 0.16
N ILE A 47 -3.64 -4.02 0.76
CA ILE A 47 -4.28 -4.26 2.05
C ILE A 47 -3.15 -4.57 3.03
N ASP A 48 -2.85 -3.58 3.87
CA ASP A 48 -1.74 -3.60 4.82
C ASP A 48 -1.85 -4.84 5.73
N GLY A 49 -0.83 -5.70 5.70
CA GLY A 49 -0.81 -6.93 6.49
C GLY A 49 -1.61 -8.11 5.97
N LEU A 50 -2.18 -8.07 4.76
CA LEU A 50 -2.94 -9.21 4.23
C LEU A 50 -2.01 -10.40 3.95
N THR A 51 -2.34 -11.57 4.51
CA THR A 51 -1.63 -12.83 4.26
C THR A 51 -2.42 -13.76 3.34
N PRO A 52 -1.76 -14.67 2.58
CA PRO A 52 -2.43 -15.61 1.67
C PRO A 52 -3.50 -16.47 2.35
N ALA A 53 -3.28 -16.88 3.60
CA ALA A 53 -4.21 -17.70 4.37
C ALA A 53 -5.60 -17.05 4.50
N ALA A 54 -5.68 -15.71 4.46
CA ALA A 54 -6.93 -14.98 4.58
C ALA A 54 -7.95 -15.28 3.47
N TYR A 55 -7.50 -15.49 2.23
CA TYR A 55 -8.38 -15.78 1.08
C TYR A 55 -8.27 -17.23 0.58
N ARG A 56 -7.20 -17.95 0.93
CA ARG A 56 -7.00 -19.37 0.55
C ARG A 56 -7.66 -20.34 1.53
N GLU A 57 -7.69 -19.99 2.81
CA GLU A 57 -8.31 -20.80 3.87
C GLU A 57 -9.32 -20.01 4.74
N PRO A 58 -10.25 -19.22 4.16
CA PRO A 58 -11.12 -18.35 4.97
C PRO A 58 -12.02 -19.11 5.94
N ASP A 59 -12.56 -20.26 5.53
CA ASP A 59 -13.52 -21.02 6.34
C ASP A 59 -12.85 -21.59 7.60
N ALA A 60 -11.59 -22.01 7.49
CA ALA A 60 -10.78 -22.46 8.63
C ALA A 60 -10.53 -21.33 9.64
N ARG A 61 -10.63 -20.07 9.19
CA ARG A 61 -10.45 -18.85 9.98
C ARG A 61 -11.76 -18.18 10.38
N GLY A 62 -12.91 -18.71 9.95
CA GLY A 62 -14.21 -18.09 10.17
C GLY A 62 -14.36 -16.72 9.49
N LEU A 63 -13.65 -16.49 8.38
CA LEU A 63 -13.63 -15.23 7.63
C LEU A 63 -14.63 -15.22 6.47
N SER A 64 -15.46 -14.18 6.40
CA SER A 64 -16.32 -13.90 5.26
C SER A 64 -15.67 -12.90 4.29
N VAL A 65 -14.88 -13.41 3.35
CA VAL A 65 -14.18 -12.60 2.32
C VAL A 65 -14.55 -13.01 0.88
N PRO A 66 -15.84 -12.90 0.49
CA PRO A 66 -16.31 -13.38 -0.80
C PRO A 66 -15.65 -12.70 -1.99
N ASN A 67 -15.29 -11.41 -1.93
CA ASN A 67 -14.68 -10.70 -3.05
C ASN A 67 -13.24 -11.13 -3.28
N LEU A 68 -12.42 -11.21 -2.23
CA LEU A 68 -11.05 -11.70 -2.30
C LEU A 68 -11.01 -13.17 -2.77
N ARG A 69 -11.92 -14.00 -2.24
CA ARG A 69 -12.05 -15.41 -2.64
C ARG A 69 -12.40 -15.54 -4.13
N ASP A 70 -13.35 -14.75 -4.61
CA ASP A 70 -13.76 -14.75 -6.03
C ASP A 70 -12.64 -14.24 -6.95
N LEU A 71 -11.92 -13.17 -6.57
CA LEU A 71 -10.77 -12.67 -7.32
C LEU A 71 -9.64 -13.72 -7.37
N ALA A 72 -9.35 -14.41 -6.27
CA ALA A 72 -8.32 -15.45 -6.23
C ALA A 72 -8.72 -16.69 -7.06
N ALA A 73 -9.99 -17.08 -7.02
CA ALA A 73 -10.51 -18.24 -7.76
C ALA A 73 -10.64 -17.96 -9.26
N SER A 74 -11.11 -16.78 -9.63
CA SER A 74 -11.25 -16.37 -11.03
C SER A 74 -9.90 -15.97 -11.63
N GLY A 75 -8.96 -15.42 -10.86
CA GLY A 75 -7.68 -14.91 -11.33
C GLY A 75 -6.48 -15.84 -11.09
N ALA A 76 -5.36 -15.24 -10.73
CA ALA A 76 -4.15 -15.88 -10.26
C ALA A 76 -3.80 -15.36 -8.88
N SER A 77 -3.26 -16.20 -8.00
CA SER A 77 -2.83 -15.76 -6.67
C SER A 77 -1.56 -16.46 -6.21
N ALA A 78 -0.74 -15.78 -5.43
CA ALA A 78 0.44 -16.39 -4.83
C ALA A 78 0.06 -17.28 -3.64
N SER A 79 0.86 -18.32 -3.40
CA SER A 79 0.84 -19.05 -2.13
C SER A 79 1.57 -18.27 -1.03
N GLY A 80 2.43 -17.32 -1.40
CA GLY A 80 3.17 -16.43 -0.51
C GLY A 80 4.01 -15.41 -1.26
N VAL A 81 4.16 -14.21 -0.69
CA VAL A 81 5.04 -13.16 -1.18
C VAL A 81 6.11 -12.86 -0.13
N PRO A 82 7.33 -13.40 -0.24
CA PRO A 82 8.43 -13.04 0.63
C PRO A 82 8.74 -11.54 0.46
N GLY A 83 8.76 -10.82 1.58
CA GLY A 83 9.03 -9.40 1.61
C GLY A 83 10.52 -9.05 1.45
N VAL A 84 10.83 -7.80 1.70
CA VAL A 84 12.20 -7.25 1.73
C VAL A 84 12.64 -6.99 3.18
N LEU A 85 13.92 -6.75 3.43
CA LEU A 85 14.41 -6.34 4.74
C LEU A 85 14.37 -4.80 4.87
N PRO A 86 13.65 -4.23 5.86
CA PRO A 86 12.68 -4.87 6.77
C PRO A 86 11.31 -5.09 6.09
N THR A 87 10.51 -6.03 6.61
CA THR A 87 9.11 -6.23 6.19
C THR A 87 8.21 -5.16 6.79
N ASP A 88 8.50 -3.92 6.43
CA ASP A 88 7.92 -2.68 6.97
C ASP A 88 7.17 -1.98 5.84
N THR A 89 6.10 -1.25 6.18
CA THR A 89 5.13 -0.69 5.23
C THR A 89 5.77 0.09 4.08
N TYR A 90 6.60 1.10 4.37
CA TYR A 90 7.15 2.03 3.36
C TYR A 90 8.21 1.36 2.46
N PRO A 91 9.18 0.60 2.98
CA PRO A 91 10.10 -0.19 2.16
C PRO A 91 9.38 -1.16 1.21
N SER A 92 8.42 -1.92 1.73
CA SER A 92 7.65 -2.88 0.94
C SER A 92 6.78 -2.20 -0.12
N HIS A 93 6.05 -1.13 0.22
CA HIS A 93 5.22 -0.39 -0.74
C HIS A 93 6.07 0.29 -1.83
N THR A 94 7.28 0.75 -1.50
CA THR A 94 8.21 1.29 -2.50
C THR A 94 8.73 0.17 -3.41
N THR A 95 8.99 -1.03 -2.87
CA THR A 95 9.32 -2.23 -3.68
C THR A 95 8.17 -2.58 -4.62
N LEU A 96 6.92 -2.55 -4.15
CA LEU A 96 5.72 -2.83 -4.95
C LEU A 96 5.50 -1.85 -6.11
N LEU A 97 6.05 -0.63 -6.01
CA LEU A 97 6.01 0.36 -7.10
C LEU A 97 7.26 0.38 -7.98
N THR A 98 8.43 -0.06 -7.51
CA THR A 98 9.69 0.08 -8.26
C THR A 98 10.22 -1.24 -8.80
N GLY A 99 9.85 -2.38 -8.19
CA GLY A 99 10.45 -3.68 -8.46
C GLY A 99 11.89 -3.81 -7.96
N LEU A 100 12.36 -2.82 -7.19
CA LEU A 100 13.68 -2.77 -6.60
C LEU A 100 13.59 -3.11 -5.10
N PRO A 101 14.66 -3.65 -4.50
CA PRO A 101 14.76 -3.76 -3.04
C PRO A 101 15.17 -2.43 -2.38
N PRO A 102 15.04 -2.31 -1.03
CA PRO A 102 15.36 -1.10 -0.26
C PRO A 102 16.71 -0.45 -0.58
N ARG A 103 17.78 -1.24 -0.71
CA ARG A 103 19.11 -0.73 -1.07
C ARG A 103 19.17 0.01 -2.40
N LEU A 104 18.27 -0.29 -3.34
CA LEU A 104 18.25 0.34 -4.66
C LEU A 104 17.22 1.46 -4.78
N HIS A 105 16.04 1.37 -4.14
CA HIS A 105 15.05 2.46 -4.18
C HIS A 105 15.26 3.52 -3.08
N GLY A 106 16.03 3.24 -2.02
CA GLY A 106 16.49 4.22 -1.03
C GLY A 106 15.59 4.43 0.19
N VAL A 107 14.42 3.77 0.26
CA VAL A 107 13.51 3.84 1.41
C VAL A 107 13.77 2.65 2.30
N LEU A 108 14.50 2.87 3.40
CA LEU A 108 15.04 1.79 4.23
C LEU A 108 14.15 1.42 5.42
N GLY A 109 13.24 2.30 5.84
CA GLY A 109 12.28 2.06 6.92
C GLY A 109 11.07 2.98 6.84
N ASN A 110 10.10 2.83 7.74
CA ASN A 110 8.95 3.74 7.84
C ASN A 110 9.36 5.16 8.29
N ARG A 111 10.33 5.25 9.20
CA ARG A 111 10.74 6.52 9.84
C ARG A 111 12.05 7.05 9.27
N ILE A 112 12.23 8.37 9.36
CA ILE A 112 13.53 8.99 9.17
C ILE A 112 14.42 8.55 10.34
N PHE A 113 15.61 8.03 10.03
CA PHE A 113 16.58 7.71 11.05
C PHE A 113 17.12 8.99 11.68
N ASP A 114 16.74 9.23 12.93
CA ASP A 114 17.13 10.39 13.70
C ASP A 114 17.20 10.01 15.18
N PRO A 115 18.34 9.45 15.62
CA PRO A 115 18.49 8.98 16.99
C PRO A 115 18.36 10.11 18.02
N GLU A 116 18.64 11.35 17.64
CA GLU A 116 18.56 12.53 18.51
C GLU A 116 17.13 13.12 18.59
N GLY A 117 16.21 12.67 17.75
CA GLY A 117 14.79 13.05 17.80
C GLY A 117 14.49 14.50 17.37
N ARG A 118 15.36 15.10 16.55
CA ARG A 118 15.19 16.45 15.97
C ARG A 118 14.02 16.55 14.98
N SER A 119 13.67 15.45 14.32
CA SER A 119 12.60 15.31 13.32
C SER A 119 11.28 14.86 13.93
N ALA A 120 11.16 14.78 15.26
CA ALA A 120 9.94 14.42 15.97
C ALA A 120 9.28 13.10 15.47
N ASP A 121 10.05 12.03 15.24
CA ASP A 121 9.56 10.76 14.68
C ASP A 121 8.92 10.89 13.27
N ALA A 122 9.41 11.81 12.43
CA ALA A 122 8.97 11.94 11.04
C ALA A 122 9.13 10.66 10.22
N TRP A 123 8.24 10.46 9.24
CA TRP A 123 8.25 9.32 8.34
C TRP A 123 8.81 9.69 6.96
N ASN A 124 9.18 8.68 6.18
CA ASN A 124 9.67 8.83 4.81
C ASN A 124 8.51 9.11 3.83
N TRP A 125 7.72 10.16 4.08
CA TRP A 125 6.48 10.48 3.35
C TRP A 125 6.69 10.90 1.89
N TYR A 126 7.88 11.34 1.51
CA TYR A 126 8.08 12.11 0.29
C TYR A 126 8.57 11.24 -0.87
N ALA A 127 7.94 11.44 -2.04
CA ALA A 127 8.38 10.79 -3.27
C ALA A 127 9.78 11.23 -3.72
N SER A 128 10.29 12.37 -3.22
CA SER A 128 11.65 12.84 -3.45
C SER A 128 12.73 11.95 -2.83
N ASP A 129 12.36 11.09 -1.88
CA ASP A 129 13.30 10.18 -1.22
C ASP A 129 13.63 8.96 -2.09
N PHE A 130 12.85 8.73 -3.16
CA PHE A 130 13.08 7.63 -4.10
C PHE A 130 14.34 7.85 -4.95
N ARG A 131 15.17 6.81 -5.06
CA ARG A 131 16.35 6.76 -5.94
C ARG A 131 16.06 6.21 -7.34
N ALA A 132 14.81 5.87 -7.63
CA ALA A 132 14.38 5.31 -8.91
C ALA A 132 12.91 5.71 -9.22
N PRO A 133 12.53 5.82 -10.51
CA PRO A 133 11.14 6.06 -10.89
C PRO A 133 10.20 4.93 -10.42
N THR A 134 9.01 5.30 -9.95
CA THR A 134 7.93 4.37 -9.60
C THR A 134 7.08 3.99 -10.80
N LEU A 135 6.28 2.93 -10.66
CA LEU A 135 5.25 2.53 -11.62
C LEU A 135 4.29 3.69 -11.95
N ALA A 136 3.89 4.46 -10.94
CA ALA A 136 3.08 5.67 -11.11
C ALA A 136 3.79 6.73 -11.96
N THR A 137 5.06 7.01 -11.65
CA THR A 137 5.87 7.96 -12.42
C THR A 137 6.05 7.51 -13.86
N ALA A 138 6.31 6.23 -14.09
CA ALA A 138 6.50 5.66 -15.42
C ALA A 138 5.19 5.69 -16.25
N ALA A 139 4.05 5.37 -15.63
CA ALA A 139 2.74 5.48 -16.25
C ALA A 139 2.40 6.92 -16.64
N TYR A 140 2.57 7.87 -15.72
CA TYR A 140 2.31 9.28 -15.95
C TYR A 140 3.16 9.84 -17.09
N ARG A 141 4.47 9.54 -17.10
CA ARG A 141 5.40 9.96 -18.17
C ARG A 141 5.05 9.37 -19.54
N LYS A 142 4.36 8.23 -19.59
CA LYS A 142 3.84 7.63 -20.82
C LYS A 142 2.52 8.27 -21.28
N GLY A 143 1.98 9.23 -20.54
CA GLY A 143 0.71 9.90 -20.83
C GLY A 143 -0.51 9.10 -20.40
N LEU A 144 -0.36 8.14 -19.48
CA LEU A 144 -1.47 7.47 -18.83
C LEU A 144 -2.00 8.34 -17.69
N LEU A 145 -3.32 8.30 -17.46
CA LEU A 145 -3.92 8.96 -16.29
C LEU A 145 -3.63 8.14 -15.02
N VAL A 146 -3.13 8.79 -13.97
CA VAL A 146 -2.71 8.15 -12.72
C VAL A 146 -3.41 8.76 -11.52
N GLY A 147 -4.05 7.91 -10.73
CA GLY A 147 -4.60 8.24 -9.41
C GLY A 147 -3.88 7.49 -8.29
N SER A 148 -3.76 8.10 -7.11
CA SER A 148 -3.25 7.46 -5.90
C SER A 148 -4.02 7.95 -4.69
N VAL A 149 -4.53 7.02 -3.89
CA VAL A 149 -5.24 7.27 -2.64
C VAL A 149 -4.51 6.58 -1.50
N PHE A 150 -3.90 7.40 -0.65
CA PHE A 150 -3.20 7.03 0.58
C PHE A 150 -2.03 6.07 0.42
N TRP A 151 -1.48 5.92 -0.79
CA TRP A 151 -0.31 5.06 -1.01
C TRP A 151 0.94 5.63 -0.28
N PRO A 152 1.74 4.81 0.42
CA PRO A 152 2.90 5.28 1.17
C PRO A 152 3.95 5.99 0.31
N ALA A 153 4.65 6.94 0.93
CA ALA A 153 5.76 7.70 0.32
C ALA A 153 5.38 8.46 -0.99
N THR A 154 4.13 8.93 -1.12
CA THR A 154 3.65 9.62 -2.33
C THR A 154 3.49 11.14 -2.19
N VAL A 155 3.89 11.74 -1.06
CA VAL A 155 3.83 13.21 -0.93
C VAL A 155 4.72 13.85 -1.99
N GLY A 156 4.14 14.79 -2.75
CA GLY A 156 4.83 15.50 -3.83
C GLY A 156 4.95 14.73 -5.15
N LEU A 157 4.27 13.59 -5.29
CA LEU A 157 4.24 12.87 -6.56
C LEU A 157 3.37 13.62 -7.59
N GLU A 158 3.93 13.96 -8.74
CA GLU A 158 3.21 14.66 -9.81
C GLU A 158 2.37 13.67 -10.64
N ILE A 159 1.07 13.59 -10.37
CA ILE A 159 0.07 12.73 -11.04
C ILE A 159 -1.30 13.42 -11.11
N ASP A 160 -2.26 12.84 -11.82
CA ASP A 160 -3.57 13.46 -12.10
C ASP A 160 -4.52 13.55 -10.89
N ALA A 161 -4.46 12.57 -9.97
CA ALA A 161 -5.21 12.60 -8.73
C ALA A 161 -4.36 12.01 -7.58
N LEU A 162 -4.00 12.84 -6.60
CA LEU A 162 -3.20 12.43 -5.46
C LEU A 162 -3.96 12.74 -4.16
N VAL A 163 -4.08 11.74 -3.31
CA VAL A 163 -4.29 11.89 -1.87
C VAL A 163 -3.12 11.15 -1.23
N PRO A 164 -2.07 11.83 -0.74
CA PRO A 164 -0.91 11.12 -0.22
C PRO A 164 -1.20 10.58 1.19
N GLU A 165 -0.43 9.60 1.65
CA GLU A 165 -0.43 9.28 3.07
C GLU A 165 0.40 10.31 3.85
N PHE A 166 -0.24 11.05 4.76
CA PHE A 166 0.44 12.06 5.57
C PHE A 166 -0.29 12.36 6.89
N TRP A 167 0.50 12.72 7.91
CA TRP A 167 0.06 13.32 9.17
C TRP A 167 1.21 14.08 9.83
N ARG A 168 0.90 14.92 10.82
CA ARG A 168 1.96 15.51 11.65
C ARG A 168 2.51 14.46 12.62
N SER A 169 3.80 14.24 12.55
CA SER A 169 4.60 13.58 13.58
C SER A 169 4.11 13.79 15.01
N GLY A 170 3.94 12.70 15.76
CA GLY A 170 3.46 12.73 17.15
C GLY A 170 1.97 13.01 17.33
N SER A 171 1.21 13.17 16.23
CA SER A 171 -0.26 13.29 16.26
C SER A 171 -0.93 12.50 15.14
N LYS A 172 -2.14 12.02 15.40
CA LYS A 172 -3.15 11.68 14.39
C LYS A 172 -4.37 12.53 14.68
N HIS A 173 -4.17 13.85 14.71
CA HIS A 173 -5.17 14.79 15.20
C HIS A 173 -6.17 15.11 14.08
N PRO A 174 -7.47 15.34 14.35
CA PRO A 174 -8.43 15.68 13.31
C PRO A 174 -8.02 16.87 12.42
N ALA A 175 -7.26 17.82 12.99
CA ALA A 175 -6.70 18.96 12.25
C ALA A 175 -5.60 18.60 11.23
N ASP A 176 -5.14 17.34 11.17
CA ASP A 176 -4.25 16.85 10.11
C ASP A 176 -4.99 16.74 8.77
N LEU A 177 -6.33 16.72 8.79
CA LEU A 177 -7.14 16.74 7.57
C LEU A 177 -6.83 17.94 6.68
N GLU A 178 -6.63 19.13 7.25
CA GLU A 178 -6.31 20.35 6.48
C GLU A 178 -4.95 20.26 5.78
N LEU A 179 -3.97 19.64 6.44
CA LEU A 179 -2.66 19.38 5.83
C LEU A 179 -2.79 18.35 4.71
N LEU A 180 -3.55 17.28 4.97
CA LEU A 180 -3.81 16.26 3.96
C LEU A 180 -4.52 16.85 2.73
N ARG A 181 -5.53 17.70 2.92
CA ARG A 181 -6.18 18.46 1.82
C ARG A 181 -5.17 19.28 1.03
N THR A 182 -4.34 20.05 1.74
CA THR A 182 -3.33 20.93 1.12
C THR A 182 -2.31 20.15 0.28
N LEU A 183 -1.97 18.93 0.70
CA LEU A 183 -1.03 18.06 0.00
C LEU A 183 -1.68 17.21 -1.10
N SER A 184 -3.00 17.23 -1.21
CA SER A 184 -3.77 16.47 -2.19
C SER A 184 -4.06 17.30 -3.44
N SER A 185 -4.54 16.64 -4.50
CA SER A 185 -5.02 17.32 -5.70
C SER A 185 -6.10 18.34 -5.36
N GLU A 186 -5.95 19.56 -5.90
CA GLU A 186 -6.83 20.69 -5.62
C GLU A 186 -8.30 20.35 -5.88
N GLY A 187 -9.17 20.69 -4.92
CA GLY A 187 -10.62 20.50 -5.00
C GLY A 187 -11.11 19.07 -4.75
N LEU A 188 -10.22 18.07 -4.68
CA LEU A 188 -10.63 16.66 -4.62
C LEU A 188 -11.45 16.33 -3.36
N PHE A 189 -11.05 16.86 -2.20
CA PHE A 189 -11.81 16.62 -0.97
C PHE A 189 -13.17 17.32 -1.01
N GLU A 190 -13.23 18.55 -1.50
CA GLU A 190 -14.47 19.32 -1.62
C GLU A 190 -15.46 18.64 -2.58
N GLU A 191 -14.97 18.09 -3.69
CA GLU A 191 -15.79 17.32 -4.63
C GLU A 191 -16.39 16.07 -3.95
N VAL A 192 -15.58 15.32 -3.21
CA VAL A 192 -16.01 14.10 -2.52
C VAL A 192 -17.01 14.42 -1.42
N GLU A 193 -16.72 15.40 -0.57
CA GLU A 193 -17.61 15.80 0.52
C GLU A 193 -18.92 16.38 0.00
N GLY A 194 -18.88 17.11 -1.12
CA GLY A 194 -20.07 17.57 -1.83
C GLY A 194 -20.93 16.42 -2.33
N ALA A 195 -20.31 15.35 -2.85
CA ALA A 195 -21.01 14.15 -3.31
C ALA A 195 -21.59 13.33 -2.14
N LEU A 196 -20.89 13.25 -1.00
CA LEU A 196 -21.33 12.54 0.20
C LEU A 196 -22.38 13.33 1.00
N GLY A 197 -22.37 14.66 0.91
CA GLY A 197 -23.22 15.55 1.71
C GLY A 197 -22.75 15.72 3.17
N HIS A 198 -21.53 15.28 3.50
CA HIS A 198 -20.92 15.47 4.81
C HIS A 198 -19.38 15.53 4.68
N PRO A 199 -18.67 16.14 5.65
CA PRO A 199 -17.21 16.17 5.62
C PRO A 199 -16.62 14.79 5.93
N LEU A 200 -15.42 14.54 5.42
CA LEU A 200 -14.53 13.45 5.83
C LEU A 200 -13.90 13.80 7.19
N VAL A 201 -13.50 12.78 7.94
CA VAL A 201 -12.91 12.96 9.28
C VAL A 201 -11.54 12.27 9.34
N TYR A 202 -10.53 12.98 9.84
CA TYR A 202 -9.22 12.40 10.05
C TYR A 202 -9.09 11.78 11.46
N PRO A 203 -8.46 10.60 11.63
CA PRO A 203 -7.85 9.74 10.59
C PRO A 203 -8.88 9.11 9.65
N LEU A 204 -8.56 9.12 8.35
CA LEU A 204 -9.43 8.51 7.33
C LEU A 204 -9.51 6.99 7.56
N THR A 205 -10.73 6.49 7.68
CA THR A 205 -11.07 5.06 7.65
C THR A 205 -10.85 4.47 6.25
N ASP A 206 -10.77 3.15 6.15
CA ASP A 206 -10.69 2.48 4.84
C ASP A 206 -11.96 2.70 3.99
N ALA A 207 -13.11 2.90 4.63
CA ALA A 207 -14.34 3.31 3.94
C ALA A 207 -14.22 4.71 3.32
N GLU A 208 -13.69 5.71 4.05
CA GLU A 208 -13.48 7.07 3.53
C GLU A 208 -12.41 7.12 2.43
N ARG A 209 -11.35 6.30 2.53
CA ARG A 209 -10.38 6.12 1.43
C ARG A 209 -11.03 5.49 0.21
N THR A 210 -11.97 4.58 0.43
CA THR A 210 -12.75 3.98 -0.65
C THR A 210 -13.66 5.03 -1.28
N GLU A 211 -14.32 5.92 -0.52
CA GLU A 211 -15.10 7.03 -1.12
C GLU A 211 -14.24 7.92 -2.04
N LEU A 212 -13.05 8.32 -1.59
CA LEU A 212 -12.09 9.07 -2.40
C LEU A 212 -11.73 8.29 -3.69
N THR A 213 -11.51 6.99 -3.57
CA THR A 213 -11.20 6.08 -4.68
C THR A 213 -12.34 5.98 -5.69
N LEU A 214 -13.58 5.76 -5.22
CA LEU A 214 -14.77 5.65 -6.07
C LEU A 214 -15.03 6.95 -6.82
N HIS A 215 -14.82 8.09 -6.17
CA HIS A 215 -14.94 9.40 -6.80
C HIS A 215 -13.89 9.62 -7.90
N VAL A 216 -12.62 9.27 -7.64
CA VAL A 216 -11.54 9.32 -8.65
C VAL A 216 -11.85 8.38 -9.82
N LEU A 217 -12.32 7.16 -9.55
CA LEU A 217 -12.73 6.20 -10.58
C LEU A 217 -13.85 6.76 -11.47
N THR A 218 -14.85 7.39 -10.87
CA THR A 218 -16.05 7.87 -11.58
C THR A 218 -15.75 9.12 -12.40
N THR A 219 -15.03 10.08 -11.81
CA THR A 219 -14.83 11.41 -12.41
C THR A 219 -13.59 11.50 -13.28
N ARG A 220 -12.51 10.79 -12.93
CA ARG A 220 -11.22 10.86 -13.64
C ARG A 220 -10.91 9.61 -14.45
N LYS A 221 -11.48 8.46 -14.08
CA LYS A 221 -11.31 7.16 -14.77
C LYS A 221 -9.83 6.88 -15.09
N PRO A 222 -8.91 6.88 -14.10
CA PRO A 222 -7.47 6.77 -14.37
C PRO A 222 -7.09 5.41 -14.98
N ASN A 223 -6.02 5.38 -15.78
CA ASN A 223 -5.42 4.14 -16.30
C ASN A 223 -4.68 3.36 -15.21
N LEU A 224 -4.09 4.03 -14.23
CA LEU A 224 -3.51 3.41 -13.05
C LEU A 224 -4.13 4.05 -11.81
N LEU A 225 -4.70 3.26 -10.92
CA LEU A 225 -5.16 3.71 -9.60
C LEU A 225 -4.45 2.92 -8.51
N LEU A 226 -3.83 3.63 -7.58
CA LEU A 226 -3.22 3.08 -6.37
C LEU A 226 -4.14 3.34 -5.18
N LEU A 227 -4.37 2.34 -4.34
CA LEU A 227 -5.13 2.46 -3.09
C LEU A 227 -4.42 1.70 -1.98
N HIS A 228 -4.34 2.29 -0.79
CA HIS A 228 -3.81 1.65 0.42
C HIS A 228 -4.84 1.64 1.56
N LEU A 229 -5.19 0.44 2.02
CA LEU A 229 -6.15 0.17 3.09
C LEU A 229 -5.41 -0.38 4.32
N ILE A 230 -5.58 0.23 5.50
CA ILE A 230 -4.73 -0.02 6.68
C ILE A 230 -5.46 -0.53 7.92
N ASP A 231 -6.79 -0.61 7.90
CA ASP A 231 -7.54 -0.93 9.13
C ASP A 231 -7.22 -2.34 9.65
N LEU A 232 -6.84 -3.26 8.74
CA LEU A 232 -6.38 -4.60 9.11
C LEU A 232 -5.09 -4.55 9.94
N ASP A 233 -4.09 -3.77 9.51
CA ASP A 233 -2.83 -3.63 10.22
C ASP A 233 -3.01 -3.01 11.59
N LEU A 234 -3.75 -1.90 11.64
CA LEU A 234 -4.06 -1.23 12.90
C LEU A 234 -4.75 -2.18 13.89
N ALA A 235 -5.76 -2.93 13.44
CA ALA A 235 -6.47 -3.88 14.28
C ALA A 235 -5.54 -5.04 14.71
N THR A 236 -4.68 -5.52 13.82
CA THR A 236 -3.78 -6.65 14.09
C THR A 236 -2.71 -6.27 15.11
N HIS A 237 -2.11 -5.08 15.02
CA HIS A 237 -1.19 -4.58 16.03
C HIS A 237 -1.83 -4.48 17.42
N VAL A 238 -3.07 -4.00 17.52
CA VAL A 238 -3.73 -3.78 18.81
C VAL A 238 -4.28 -5.08 19.41
N HIS A 239 -4.91 -5.92 18.60
CA HIS A 239 -5.70 -7.06 19.07
C HIS A 239 -5.02 -8.42 18.79
N GLY A 240 -4.04 -8.46 17.90
CA GLY A 240 -3.30 -9.67 17.53
C GLY A 240 -3.86 -10.36 16.29
N VAL A 241 -3.05 -11.27 15.74
CA VAL A 241 -3.33 -12.02 14.52
C VAL A 241 -4.58 -12.89 14.69
N GLY A 242 -5.55 -12.75 13.78
CA GLY A 242 -6.77 -13.57 13.78
C GLY A 242 -7.75 -13.24 14.91
N SER A 243 -7.56 -12.13 15.62
CA SER A 243 -8.54 -11.61 16.58
C SER A 243 -9.89 -11.28 15.91
N PRO A 244 -11.01 -11.29 16.65
CA PRO A 244 -12.31 -10.86 16.12
C PRO A 244 -12.28 -9.47 15.48
N GLU A 245 -11.51 -8.54 16.06
CA GLU A 245 -11.36 -7.17 15.58
C GLU A 245 -10.59 -7.10 14.25
N ALA A 246 -9.47 -7.84 14.13
CA ALA A 246 -8.71 -7.93 12.89
C ALA A 246 -9.51 -8.64 11.78
N ASN A 247 -10.23 -9.71 12.12
CA ASN A 247 -11.10 -10.40 11.18
C ASN A 247 -12.24 -9.49 10.71
N ALA A 248 -12.91 -8.77 11.62
CA ALA A 248 -13.96 -7.82 11.26
C ALA A 248 -13.44 -6.65 10.41
N ALA A 249 -12.21 -6.19 10.63
CA ALA A 249 -11.57 -5.20 9.77
C ALA A 249 -11.38 -5.73 8.35
N LEU A 250 -10.85 -6.95 8.21
CA LEU A 250 -10.69 -7.60 6.90
C LEU A 250 -12.03 -7.82 6.18
N GLU A 251 -13.09 -8.22 6.89
CA GLU A 251 -14.42 -8.40 6.28
C GLU A 251 -15.02 -7.08 5.78
N ARG A 252 -14.78 -5.97 6.49
CA ARG A 252 -15.15 -4.63 6.00
C ARG A 252 -14.35 -4.26 4.76
N ILE A 253 -13.04 -4.47 4.76
CA ILE A 253 -12.17 -4.24 3.60
C ILE A 253 -12.63 -5.06 2.39
N ASP A 254 -13.01 -6.34 2.57
CA ASP A 254 -13.57 -7.14 1.48
C ASP A 254 -14.87 -6.53 0.91
N GLY A 255 -15.71 -5.95 1.77
CA GLY A 255 -16.87 -5.16 1.36
C GLY A 255 -16.49 -3.94 0.50
N GLU A 256 -15.47 -3.19 0.88
CA GLU A 256 -14.96 -2.05 0.10
C GLU A 256 -14.40 -2.48 -1.26
N ILE A 257 -13.72 -3.63 -1.35
CA ILE A 257 -13.32 -4.23 -2.64
C ILE A 257 -14.55 -4.53 -3.50
N GLY A 258 -15.62 -5.05 -2.89
CA GLY A 258 -16.90 -5.26 -3.56
C GLY A 258 -17.48 -3.98 -4.17
N ARG A 259 -17.40 -2.86 -3.44
CA ARG A 259 -17.85 -1.55 -3.94
C ARG A 259 -17.02 -1.06 -5.12
N ILE A 260 -15.70 -1.20 -5.06
CA ILE A 260 -14.79 -0.86 -6.18
C ILE A 260 -15.14 -1.68 -7.43
N ARG A 261 -15.37 -2.99 -7.26
CA ARG A 261 -15.78 -3.89 -8.36
C ARG A 261 -17.13 -3.47 -8.96
N ALA A 262 -18.10 -3.13 -8.11
CA ALA A 262 -19.41 -2.66 -8.55
C ALA A 262 -19.31 -1.36 -9.36
N THR A 263 -18.54 -0.38 -8.89
CA THR A 263 -18.31 0.88 -9.61
C THR A 263 -17.62 0.65 -10.95
N LEU A 264 -16.62 -0.24 -11.02
CA LEU A 264 -16.02 -0.60 -12.32
C LEU A 264 -17.03 -1.24 -13.28
N ALA A 265 -17.97 -2.05 -12.77
CA ALA A 265 -19.03 -2.64 -13.59
C ALA A 265 -20.02 -1.58 -14.09
N GLU A 266 -20.46 -0.66 -13.23
CA GLU A 266 -21.35 0.46 -13.57
C GLU A 266 -20.74 1.38 -14.63
N LEU A 267 -19.42 1.59 -14.59
CA LEU A 267 -18.68 2.37 -15.58
C LEU A 267 -18.39 1.60 -16.88
N GLY A 268 -18.77 0.32 -16.99
CA GLY A 268 -18.45 -0.53 -18.14
C GLY A 268 -16.94 -0.82 -18.29
N LEU A 269 -16.21 -0.79 -17.17
CA LEU A 269 -14.75 -0.94 -17.09
C LEU A 269 -14.30 -2.27 -16.47
N ALA A 270 -15.21 -3.09 -15.91
CA ALA A 270 -14.87 -4.36 -15.25
C ALA A 270 -14.00 -5.29 -16.12
N GLU A 271 -14.44 -5.59 -17.34
CA GLU A 271 -13.69 -6.47 -18.27
C GLU A 271 -12.46 -5.82 -18.91
N LYS A 272 -12.26 -4.51 -18.69
CA LYS A 272 -11.17 -3.71 -19.26
C LYS A 272 -10.08 -3.38 -18.24
N THR A 273 -10.29 -3.73 -16.96
CA THR A 273 -9.43 -3.32 -15.85
C THR A 273 -8.82 -4.53 -15.17
N LEU A 274 -7.50 -4.58 -15.14
CA LEU A 274 -6.77 -5.52 -14.29
C LEU A 274 -6.91 -5.08 -12.83
N LEU A 275 -7.41 -5.95 -11.98
CA LEU A 275 -7.39 -5.78 -10.53
C LEU A 275 -6.21 -6.54 -9.95
N ALA A 276 -5.37 -5.84 -9.19
CA ALA A 276 -4.28 -6.45 -8.42
C ALA A 276 -4.46 -6.10 -6.94
N ILE A 277 -4.62 -7.12 -6.10
CA ILE A 277 -4.58 -7.01 -4.64
C ILE A 277 -3.19 -7.43 -4.19
N VAL A 278 -2.49 -6.55 -3.49
CA VAL A 278 -1.16 -6.79 -2.92
C VAL A 278 -1.18 -6.54 -1.42
N SER A 279 -0.09 -6.93 -0.77
CA SER A 279 0.22 -6.59 0.61
C SER A 279 1.73 -6.44 0.75
N ASP A 280 2.13 -5.76 1.80
CA ASP A 280 3.48 -5.39 2.16
C ASP A 280 4.14 -6.35 3.15
N HIS A 281 3.39 -6.97 4.05
CA HIS A 281 3.89 -7.93 5.03
C HIS A 281 2.81 -8.85 5.62
N GLY A 282 3.27 -9.86 6.37
CA GLY A 282 2.48 -10.60 7.35
C GLY A 282 2.89 -10.25 8.79
N TYR A 283 2.54 -11.10 9.75
CA TYR A 283 2.73 -10.83 11.18
C TYR A 283 3.28 -12.00 11.94
N LEU A 284 3.96 -11.70 13.04
CA LEU A 284 4.22 -12.63 14.13
C LEU A 284 3.57 -12.14 15.43
N PRO A 285 3.19 -13.05 16.34
CA PRO A 285 2.76 -12.69 17.68
C PRO A 285 3.77 -11.80 18.41
N GLY A 286 3.25 -10.85 19.20
CA GLY A 286 4.00 -9.85 19.94
C GLY A 286 3.75 -9.87 21.43
N GLY A 287 4.01 -8.73 22.08
CA GLY A 287 3.78 -8.51 23.52
C GLY A 287 5.03 -8.21 24.32
N ARG A 288 6.23 -8.39 23.76
CA ARG A 288 7.49 -7.95 24.37
C ARG A 288 8.31 -7.15 23.40
N GLU A 289 9.12 -6.23 23.92
CA GLU A 289 10.08 -5.47 23.14
C GLU A 289 11.51 -5.68 23.65
N LEU A 290 12.46 -5.59 22.73
CA LEU A 290 13.90 -5.54 22.95
C LEU A 290 14.39 -4.12 22.68
N ARG A 291 15.29 -3.61 23.50
CA ARG A 291 15.74 -2.20 23.48
C ARG A 291 17.23 -2.16 23.17
N PRO A 292 17.62 -2.25 21.89
CA PRO A 292 19.02 -2.39 21.51
C PRO A 292 19.82 -1.13 21.80
N ASN A 293 19.20 0.05 21.67
CA ASN A 293 19.83 1.32 22.04
C ASN A 293 20.08 1.45 23.55
N ALA A 294 19.26 0.81 24.40
CA ALA A 294 19.52 0.75 25.83
C ALA A 294 20.76 -0.09 26.18
N LEU A 295 21.02 -1.16 25.43
CA LEU A 295 22.24 -1.95 25.55
C LEU A 295 23.46 -1.19 25.04
N LEU A 296 23.35 -0.47 23.91
CA LEU A 296 24.40 0.43 23.43
C LEU A 296 24.74 1.54 24.43
N ARG A 297 23.73 2.09 25.12
CA ARG A 297 23.95 3.06 26.21
C ARG A 297 24.74 2.46 27.36
N GLN A 298 24.38 1.25 27.81
CA GLN A 298 25.12 0.56 28.88
C GLN A 298 26.58 0.26 28.50
N ALA A 299 26.86 0.09 27.20
CA ALA A 299 28.21 -0.07 26.66
C ALA A 299 28.96 1.25 26.40
N GLY A 300 28.35 2.42 26.65
CA GLY A 300 28.98 3.73 26.37
C GLY A 300 29.14 4.04 24.88
N ILE A 301 28.35 3.39 24.01
CA ILE A 301 28.30 3.66 22.56
C ILE A 301 27.27 4.76 22.25
N VAL A 302 26.24 4.85 23.08
CA VAL A 302 25.19 5.87 23.08
C VAL A 302 25.22 6.61 24.42
N GLU A 303 25.04 7.92 24.40
CA GLU A 303 24.84 8.75 25.59
C GLU A 303 23.43 9.34 25.56
N THR A 304 22.76 9.38 26.72
CA THR A 304 21.42 9.93 26.86
C THR A 304 21.36 11.06 27.88
N ASP A 305 20.42 11.97 27.72
CA ASP A 305 20.05 12.91 28.78
C ASP A 305 19.27 12.25 29.93
N SER A 306 18.85 13.04 30.92
CA SER A 306 18.06 12.56 32.07
C SER A 306 16.66 12.07 31.69
N ALA A 307 16.14 12.44 30.51
CA ALA A 307 14.87 11.96 29.98
C ALA A 307 15.03 10.69 29.13
N GLY A 308 16.26 10.18 28.97
CA GLY A 308 16.55 9.00 28.18
C GLY A 308 16.67 9.25 26.68
N ARG A 309 16.69 10.51 26.24
CA ARG A 309 16.86 10.88 24.83
C ARG A 309 18.34 10.80 24.47
N ILE A 310 18.65 10.23 23.31
CA ILE A 310 20.03 10.16 22.83
C ILE A 310 20.52 11.57 22.51
N VAL A 311 21.67 11.94 23.05
CA VAL A 311 22.33 13.24 22.82
C VAL A 311 23.69 13.10 22.15
N ARG A 312 24.23 11.87 22.11
CA ARG A 312 25.46 11.52 21.40
C ARG A 312 25.49 10.04 21.10
N TRP A 313 26.04 9.65 19.97
CA TRP A 313 26.12 8.25 19.56
C TRP A 313 27.32 8.02 18.64
N ARG A 314 27.98 6.87 18.77
CA ARG A 314 28.90 6.33 17.75
C ARG A 314 28.18 5.37 16.80
N ALA A 315 27.21 4.65 17.33
CA ALA A 315 26.30 3.79 16.59
C ALA A 315 24.92 3.78 17.27
N ALA A 316 23.86 3.63 16.50
CA ALA A 316 22.49 3.52 17.00
C ALA A 316 21.65 2.66 16.06
N PHE A 317 20.67 1.95 16.62
CA PHE A 317 19.74 1.13 15.87
C PHE A 317 18.50 1.92 15.47
N GLU A 318 18.17 1.84 14.18
CA GLU A 318 16.82 2.06 13.66
C GLU A 318 15.99 0.79 13.90
N THR A 319 14.82 0.90 14.50
CA THR A 319 13.97 -0.25 14.82
C THR A 319 12.74 -0.28 13.91
N SER A 320 12.50 -1.42 13.25
CA SER A 320 11.35 -1.68 12.37
C SER A 320 10.66 -2.96 12.84
N GLY A 321 9.76 -2.84 13.82
CA GLY A 321 9.06 -4.00 14.39
C GLY A 321 10.02 -5.10 14.83
N GLY A 322 9.96 -6.24 14.17
CA GLY A 322 10.77 -7.42 14.47
C GLY A 322 12.24 -7.40 14.07
N SER A 323 12.73 -6.35 13.39
CA SER A 323 14.15 -6.17 13.09
C SER A 323 14.68 -4.82 13.56
N ALA A 324 16.00 -4.73 13.73
CA ALA A 324 16.69 -3.48 14.02
C ALA A 324 17.97 -3.38 13.20
N ARG A 325 18.19 -2.24 12.54
CA ARG A 325 19.30 -1.98 11.62
C ARG A 325 20.24 -0.94 12.22
N LEU A 326 21.53 -1.25 12.29
CA LEU A 326 22.56 -0.42 12.93
C LEU A 326 23.05 0.64 11.95
N ARG A 327 23.09 1.91 12.35
CA ARG A 327 23.84 2.96 11.66
C ARG A 327 24.99 3.46 12.50
N LEU A 328 26.09 3.81 11.84
CA LEU A 328 27.26 4.43 12.46
C LEU A 328 27.23 5.95 12.24
N ALA A 329 27.69 6.72 13.24
CA ALA A 329 27.83 8.17 13.10
C ALA A 329 28.96 8.52 12.10
N ASP A 330 30.02 7.71 12.10
CA ASP A 330 31.05 7.67 11.07
C ASP A 330 30.97 6.29 10.37
N PRO A 331 30.52 6.21 9.10
CA PRO A 331 30.43 4.96 8.35
C PRO A 331 31.75 4.17 8.26
N THR A 332 32.89 4.82 8.50
CA THR A 332 34.22 4.20 8.45
C THR A 332 34.72 3.68 9.81
N ASP A 333 33.96 3.87 10.90
CA ASP A 333 34.31 3.41 12.24
C ASP A 333 34.11 1.89 12.41
N THR A 334 35.00 1.13 11.75
CA THR A 334 35.04 -0.33 11.81
C THR A 334 35.29 -0.86 13.23
N LYS A 335 35.93 -0.07 14.11
CA LYS A 335 36.17 -0.45 15.50
C LYS A 335 34.85 -0.49 16.27
N THR A 336 34.03 0.56 16.17
CA THR A 336 32.71 0.58 16.81
C THR A 336 31.81 -0.50 16.20
N LEU A 337 31.85 -0.74 14.89
CA LEU A 337 31.09 -1.83 14.26
C LEU A 337 31.42 -3.20 14.86
N LEU A 338 32.71 -3.53 15.00
CA LEU A 338 33.16 -4.79 15.60
C LEU A 338 32.80 -4.89 17.09
N GLU A 339 32.89 -3.77 17.84
CA GLU A 339 32.46 -3.68 19.24
C GLU A 339 30.96 -3.98 19.39
N VAL A 340 30.11 -3.36 18.56
CA VAL A 340 28.67 -3.61 18.54
C VAL A 340 28.38 -5.05 18.14
N ARG A 341 29.00 -5.56 17.08
CA ARG A 341 28.79 -6.93 16.63
C ARG A 341 29.08 -7.94 17.74
N ALA A 342 30.23 -7.84 18.40
CA ALA A 342 30.60 -8.73 19.48
C ALA A 342 29.63 -8.64 20.67
N LEU A 343 29.14 -7.44 20.98
CA LEU A 343 28.13 -7.21 22.03
C LEU A 343 26.83 -7.97 21.75
N PHE A 344 26.32 -7.90 20.51
CA PHE A 344 25.07 -8.57 20.15
C PHE A 344 25.24 -10.07 19.87
N GLU A 345 26.40 -10.52 19.38
CA GLU A 345 26.72 -11.94 19.28
C GLU A 345 26.78 -12.59 20.67
N LYS A 346 27.37 -11.92 21.66
CA LYS A 346 27.31 -12.36 23.06
C LYS A 346 25.87 -12.37 23.56
N LYS A 347 25.10 -11.31 23.28
CA LYS A 347 23.69 -11.21 23.71
C LYS A 347 22.84 -12.35 23.14
N LEU A 348 23.08 -12.74 21.89
CA LEU A 348 22.40 -13.83 21.21
C LEU A 348 22.57 -15.16 21.96
N GLN A 349 23.73 -15.41 22.58
CA GLN A 349 24.00 -16.65 23.34
C GLN A 349 23.33 -16.70 24.72
N GLU A 350 22.77 -15.59 25.20
CA GLU A 350 22.11 -15.56 26.52
C GLU A 350 20.73 -16.24 26.45
N LYS A 351 20.46 -17.13 27.42
CA LYS A 351 19.14 -17.75 27.56
C LYS A 351 18.07 -16.67 27.78
N GLY A 352 17.06 -16.66 26.91
CA GLY A 352 15.96 -15.68 27.00
C GLY A 352 16.32 -14.29 26.48
N SER A 353 17.36 -14.16 25.65
CA SER A 353 17.73 -12.89 25.01
C SER A 353 16.62 -12.30 24.14
N GLY A 354 15.78 -13.15 23.53
CA GLY A 354 14.78 -12.73 22.55
C GLY A 354 15.35 -12.48 21.15
N LEU A 355 16.66 -12.56 20.96
CA LEU A 355 17.29 -12.45 19.63
C LEU A 355 17.23 -13.79 18.90
N ARG A 356 16.86 -13.75 17.62
CA ARG A 356 16.97 -14.87 16.68
C ARG A 356 18.31 -14.87 15.97
N ALA A 357 18.77 -13.69 15.52
CA ALA A 357 19.97 -13.58 14.69
C ALA A 357 20.63 -12.20 14.80
N VAL A 358 21.93 -12.19 14.49
CA VAL A 358 22.73 -11.00 14.17
C VAL A 358 23.25 -11.20 12.75
N LEU A 359 22.90 -10.29 11.85
CA LEU A 359 23.17 -10.36 10.42
C LEU A 359 24.30 -9.38 10.06
N GLY A 360 25.21 -9.81 9.18
CA GLY A 360 26.23 -8.96 8.60
C GLY A 360 25.87 -8.52 7.18
N ALA A 361 26.80 -7.79 6.55
CA ALA A 361 26.61 -7.23 5.22
C ALA A 361 26.14 -8.25 4.15
N PRO A 362 26.73 -9.46 4.00
CA PRO A 362 26.29 -10.40 2.98
C PRO A 362 24.85 -10.88 3.16
N GLU A 363 24.43 -11.14 4.41
CA GLU A 363 23.05 -11.54 4.70
C GLU A 363 22.07 -10.39 4.44
N ILE A 364 22.43 -9.17 4.84
CA ILE A 364 21.61 -7.96 4.64
C ILE A 364 21.38 -7.69 3.15
N GLU A 365 22.45 -7.74 2.34
CA GLU A 365 22.36 -7.52 0.90
C GLU A 365 21.49 -8.58 0.20
N ALA A 366 21.64 -9.84 0.58
CA ALA A 366 20.85 -10.95 0.04
C ALA A 366 19.35 -10.80 0.32
N LEU A 367 18.99 -10.12 1.41
CA LEU A 367 17.61 -9.81 1.81
C LEU A 367 17.10 -8.47 1.24
N GLY A 368 17.92 -7.78 0.43
CA GLY A 368 17.57 -6.51 -0.20
C GLY A 368 17.85 -5.27 0.64
N GLY A 369 18.36 -5.43 1.86
CA GLY A 369 18.81 -4.32 2.71
C GLY A 369 20.09 -3.68 2.20
N ASP A 370 20.41 -2.49 2.70
CA ASP A 370 21.57 -1.68 2.28
C ASP A 370 22.73 -1.87 3.26
N PRO A 371 23.74 -2.73 2.99
CA PRO A 371 24.83 -2.97 3.92
C PRO A 371 25.83 -1.80 4.02
N GLU A 372 25.79 -0.83 3.10
CA GLU A 372 26.63 0.37 3.19
C GLU A 372 26.06 1.37 4.19
N VAL A 373 24.73 1.45 4.29
CA VAL A 373 24.03 2.30 5.25
C VAL A 373 23.81 1.59 6.59
N ASP A 374 23.40 0.33 6.53
CA ASP A 374 23.03 -0.52 7.66
C ASP A 374 23.95 -1.77 7.73
N PRO A 375 25.22 -1.64 8.15
CA PRO A 375 26.22 -2.72 8.09
C PRO A 375 25.94 -3.92 9.01
N LEU A 376 24.96 -3.80 9.92
CA LEU A 376 24.56 -4.85 10.85
C LEU A 376 23.06 -4.78 11.11
N ALA A 377 22.39 -5.92 11.16
CA ALA A 377 20.97 -6.01 11.50
C ALA A 377 20.72 -7.07 12.56
N LEU A 378 19.66 -6.90 13.32
CA LEU A 378 19.18 -7.83 14.33
C LEU A 378 17.82 -8.35 13.91
N ASP A 379 17.53 -9.59 14.27
CA ASP A 379 16.21 -10.17 14.13
C ASP A 379 15.73 -10.74 15.46
N ALA A 380 14.48 -10.44 15.80
CA ALA A 380 13.84 -10.92 17.01
C ALA A 380 13.19 -12.29 16.81
N LEU A 381 13.14 -13.06 17.90
CA LEU A 381 12.30 -14.26 18.01
C LEU A 381 10.82 -13.87 17.98
N GLU A 382 9.97 -14.84 17.67
CA GLU A 382 8.51 -14.68 17.83
C GLU A 382 8.17 -14.27 19.28
N GLY A 383 7.18 -13.40 19.44
CA GLY A 383 6.80 -12.79 20.71
C GLY A 383 7.59 -11.53 21.06
N PHE A 384 8.60 -11.16 20.27
CA PHE A 384 9.44 -9.98 20.49
C PHE A 384 9.48 -9.06 19.28
N CYS A 385 9.46 -7.75 19.53
CA CYS A 385 9.86 -6.71 18.59
C CYS A 385 11.07 -5.94 19.12
N PHE A 386 11.54 -4.93 18.39
CA PHE A 386 12.50 -3.94 18.83
C PHE A 386 11.82 -2.59 19.10
N GLY A 387 12.01 -2.08 20.31
CA GLY A 387 11.60 -0.74 20.73
C GLY A 387 12.73 0.28 20.62
N LYS A 388 12.37 1.55 20.42
CA LYS A 388 13.33 2.64 20.19
C LYS A 388 14.06 3.14 21.44
N ASP A 389 13.54 2.85 22.62
CA ASP A 389 14.01 3.40 23.89
C ASP A 389 15.50 3.10 24.15
N ALA A 390 16.27 4.15 24.47
CA ALA A 390 17.66 4.04 24.93
C ALA A 390 17.78 4.01 26.47
N ALA A 391 16.68 4.27 27.18
CA ALA A 391 16.62 4.20 28.64
C ALA A 391 16.22 2.81 29.15
N GLY A 392 16.53 2.55 30.42
CA GLY A 392 16.17 1.30 31.09
C GLY A 392 17.04 0.10 30.71
N GLY A 393 16.41 -1.08 30.72
CA GLY A 393 17.04 -2.38 30.49
C GLY A 393 16.86 -2.90 29.06
N TRP A 394 17.36 -4.12 28.82
CA TRP A 394 17.36 -4.79 27.51
C TRP A 394 15.97 -5.12 26.95
N SER A 395 14.98 -5.42 27.80
CA SER A 395 13.66 -5.82 27.35
C SER A 395 12.55 -5.20 28.20
N GLY A 396 11.37 -5.04 27.61
CA GLY A 396 10.17 -4.55 28.27
C GLY A 396 8.89 -5.20 27.73
N GLU A 397 7.75 -4.74 28.25
CA GLU A 397 6.43 -5.03 27.71
C GLU A 397 6.20 -4.21 26.43
N SER A 398 5.66 -4.84 25.39
CA SER A 398 5.16 -4.15 24.20
C SER A 398 3.66 -3.96 24.32
N LYS A 399 3.15 -2.82 23.82
CA LYS A 399 1.70 -2.58 23.73
C LYS A 399 1.06 -3.30 22.56
N GLU A 400 1.83 -3.65 21.54
CA GLU A 400 1.31 -4.32 20.36
C GLU A 400 1.33 -5.84 20.57
N ARG A 401 0.26 -6.50 20.11
CA ARG A 401 0.00 -7.93 20.25
C ARG A 401 0.49 -8.73 19.05
N ALA A 402 0.82 -8.06 17.96
CA ALA A 402 1.45 -8.62 16.77
C ALA A 402 2.39 -7.59 16.17
N HIS A 403 3.41 -8.06 15.46
CA HIS A 403 4.40 -7.22 14.80
C HIS A 403 4.77 -7.77 13.44
N HIS A 404 4.96 -6.88 12.48
CA HIS A 404 5.68 -7.13 11.25
C HIS A 404 7.14 -6.63 11.39
N GLY A 405 7.85 -6.35 10.30
CA GLY A 405 9.19 -5.75 10.30
C GLY A 405 10.35 -6.71 10.61
N HIS A 406 10.04 -7.95 10.91
CA HIS A 406 10.99 -9.06 11.05
C HIS A 406 11.81 -9.35 9.78
N VAL A 407 12.93 -10.07 9.89
CA VAL A 407 13.65 -10.54 8.68
C VAL A 407 12.74 -11.49 7.86
N PRO A 408 12.62 -11.31 6.52
CA PRO A 408 11.64 -11.98 5.65
C PRO A 408 11.98 -13.45 5.32
N VAL A 409 12.22 -14.28 6.34
CA VAL A 409 12.57 -15.70 6.18
C VAL A 409 11.55 -16.66 6.81
N ARG A 410 10.46 -16.12 7.35
CA ARG A 410 9.39 -16.86 8.02
C ARG A 410 8.11 -16.80 7.17
N PRO A 411 7.45 -17.94 6.88
CA PRO A 411 6.23 -17.97 6.07
C PRO A 411 5.11 -17.08 6.60
N GLU A 412 5.02 -16.86 7.91
CA GLU A 412 4.01 -16.01 8.55
C GLU A 412 4.13 -14.53 8.16
N LEU A 413 5.30 -14.13 7.66
CA LEU A 413 5.58 -12.79 7.16
C LEU A 413 5.31 -12.65 5.65
N GLU A 414 4.97 -13.75 4.96
CA GLU A 414 4.67 -13.71 3.54
C GLU A 414 3.36 -12.96 3.28
N ALA A 415 3.44 -11.96 2.41
CA ALA A 415 2.32 -11.12 2.03
C ALA A 415 1.45 -11.77 0.94
N ALA A 416 0.32 -11.13 0.64
CA ALA A 416 -0.63 -11.54 -0.38
C ALA A 416 -0.32 -11.00 -1.79
N LEU A 417 -0.73 -11.77 -2.80
CA LEU A 417 -0.89 -11.30 -4.18
C LEU A 417 -2.08 -12.02 -4.82
N ILE A 418 -3.04 -11.24 -5.32
CA ILE A 418 -4.14 -11.70 -6.17
C ILE A 418 -4.17 -10.81 -7.41
N VAL A 419 -4.31 -11.40 -8.60
CA VAL A 419 -4.42 -10.67 -9.86
C VAL A 419 -5.55 -11.26 -10.69
N ALA A 420 -6.53 -10.46 -11.06
CA ALA A 420 -7.70 -10.89 -11.82
C ALA A 420 -8.11 -9.85 -12.86
N GLY A 421 -8.60 -10.32 -14.01
CA GLY A 421 -9.06 -9.46 -15.11
C GLY A 421 -8.32 -9.71 -16.43
N PRO A 422 -8.34 -8.75 -17.37
CA PRO A 422 -7.74 -8.89 -18.69
C PRO A 422 -6.23 -9.08 -18.64
N GLY A 423 -5.67 -9.87 -19.56
CA GLY A 423 -4.23 -10.15 -19.65
C GLY A 423 -3.73 -11.24 -18.70
N VAL A 424 -4.55 -11.76 -17.77
CA VAL A 424 -4.16 -12.93 -16.94
C VAL A 424 -4.16 -14.19 -17.81
N ALA A 425 -2.99 -14.56 -18.31
CA ALA A 425 -2.79 -15.68 -19.22
C ALA A 425 -2.72 -17.05 -18.51
N ARG A 426 -2.30 -17.06 -17.24
CA ARG A 426 -2.26 -18.26 -16.39
C ARG A 426 -2.98 -17.96 -15.08
N ARG A 427 -4.12 -18.63 -14.86
CA ARG A 427 -4.94 -18.56 -13.65
C ARG A 427 -4.54 -19.63 -12.64
N GLY A 428 -4.95 -19.47 -11.39
CA GLY A 428 -4.66 -20.38 -10.28
C GLY A 428 -3.40 -20.01 -9.48
N ASP A 429 -2.78 -21.01 -8.86
CA ASP A 429 -1.67 -20.80 -7.94
C ASP A 429 -0.37 -20.42 -8.67
N LEU A 430 0.20 -19.29 -8.28
CA LEU A 430 1.48 -18.80 -8.77
C LEU A 430 2.66 -19.38 -7.96
N GLY A 431 2.38 -20.06 -6.85
CA GLY A 431 3.40 -20.45 -5.87
C GLY A 431 3.94 -19.22 -5.14
N THR A 432 5.16 -19.33 -4.64
CA THR A 432 5.85 -18.22 -3.97
C THR A 432 6.33 -17.18 -4.99
N VAL A 433 5.98 -15.92 -4.79
CA VAL A 433 6.30 -14.80 -5.70
C VAL A 433 7.20 -13.79 -4.99
N PRO A 434 8.43 -13.53 -5.46
CA PRO A 434 9.25 -12.46 -4.89
C PRO A 434 8.58 -11.09 -5.09
N MET A 435 8.48 -10.29 -4.03
CA MET A 435 7.85 -8.96 -4.08
C MET A 435 8.44 -8.06 -5.18
N THR A 436 9.76 -8.12 -5.39
CA THR A 436 10.49 -7.37 -6.42
C THR A 436 10.06 -7.69 -7.86
N ARG A 437 9.36 -8.80 -8.10
CA ARG A 437 8.84 -9.15 -9.43
C ARG A 437 7.44 -8.64 -9.69
N ILE A 438 6.73 -8.11 -8.69
CA ILE A 438 5.35 -7.63 -8.84
C ILE A 438 5.31 -6.39 -9.72
N ALA A 439 6.02 -5.32 -9.36
CA ALA A 439 6.00 -4.06 -10.12
C ALA A 439 6.41 -4.24 -11.60
N PRO A 440 7.49 -4.97 -11.95
CA PRO A 440 7.87 -5.21 -13.34
C PRO A 440 6.81 -5.99 -14.13
N THR A 441 6.10 -6.90 -13.46
CA THR A 441 4.98 -7.65 -14.08
C THR A 441 3.82 -6.73 -14.42
N LEU A 442 3.44 -5.84 -13.49
CA LEU A 442 2.40 -4.84 -13.70
C LEU A 442 2.82 -3.78 -14.73
N ALA A 443 4.09 -3.38 -14.73
CA ALA A 443 4.68 -2.47 -15.71
C ALA A 443 4.57 -3.02 -17.14
N ARG A 444 4.85 -4.32 -17.33
CA ARG A 444 4.65 -5.00 -18.62
C ARG A 444 3.21 -4.95 -19.11
N TYR A 445 2.24 -5.11 -18.21
CA TYR A 445 0.83 -4.99 -18.56
C TYR A 445 0.46 -3.56 -19.00
N LEU A 446 0.96 -2.54 -18.29
CA LEU A 446 0.81 -1.12 -18.65
C LEU A 446 1.66 -0.70 -19.86
N GLY A 447 2.60 -1.56 -20.28
CA GLY A 447 3.59 -1.30 -21.32
C GLY A 447 4.57 -0.17 -20.96
N VAL A 448 4.87 0.03 -19.69
CA VAL A 448 5.83 1.05 -19.22
C VAL A 448 7.13 0.39 -18.81
N ASP A 449 8.23 1.13 -18.89
CA ASP A 449 9.54 0.67 -18.45
C ASP A 449 9.83 1.16 -17.02
N LEU A 450 10.37 0.27 -16.19
CA LEU A 450 10.92 0.60 -14.88
C LEU A 450 12.45 0.70 -14.94
N ASP A 451 13.09 0.94 -13.80
CA ASP A 451 14.55 0.91 -13.68
C ASP A 451 15.12 -0.41 -14.27
N PRO A 452 16.17 -0.37 -15.12
CA PRO A 452 16.76 -1.57 -15.71
C PRO A 452 17.30 -2.60 -14.72
N ARG A 453 17.51 -2.21 -13.46
CA ARG A 453 17.93 -3.10 -12.36
C ARG A 453 16.76 -3.84 -11.73
N ALA A 454 15.51 -3.47 -12.04
CA ALA A 454 14.34 -4.17 -11.55
C ALA A 454 14.30 -5.62 -12.08
N ALA A 455 13.71 -6.52 -11.29
CA ALA A 455 13.67 -7.94 -11.66
C ALA A 455 12.83 -8.18 -12.93
N SER A 456 13.10 -9.29 -13.63
CA SER A 456 12.32 -9.62 -14.83
C SER A 456 10.84 -9.89 -14.50
N PRO A 457 9.90 -9.43 -15.34
CA PRO A 457 8.47 -9.70 -15.15
C PRO A 457 8.16 -11.20 -15.14
N MET A 458 7.10 -11.59 -14.45
CA MET A 458 6.58 -12.96 -14.39
C MET A 458 5.66 -13.24 -15.56
N ASP A 459 5.58 -14.49 -16.01
CA ASP A 459 4.93 -14.90 -17.26
C ASP A 459 3.40 -15.12 -17.20
N PHE A 460 2.78 -14.97 -16.03
CA PHE A 460 1.34 -15.23 -15.85
C PHE A 460 0.44 -14.10 -16.38
N LEU A 461 1.00 -12.92 -16.61
CA LEU A 461 0.30 -11.73 -17.09
C LEU A 461 0.88 -11.32 -18.46
N THR A 462 0.08 -11.10 -19.49
CA THR A 462 0.55 -10.61 -20.80
C THR A 462 0.48 -9.09 -20.87
N ALA A 463 1.09 -8.49 -21.90
CA ALA A 463 0.83 -7.09 -22.20
C ALA A 463 -0.66 -6.90 -22.53
N ALA A 464 -1.24 -5.75 -22.20
CA ALA A 464 -2.64 -5.50 -22.52
C ALA A 464 -2.88 -5.59 -24.04
N GLY A 465 -3.92 -6.33 -24.43
CA GLY A 465 -4.26 -6.58 -25.83
C GLY A 465 -3.55 -7.77 -26.49
N GLU A 466 -2.59 -8.42 -25.82
CA GLU A 466 -2.04 -9.71 -26.27
C GLU A 466 -2.88 -10.87 -25.71
N GLU A 467 -3.88 -11.32 -26.48
CA GLU A 467 -4.48 -12.64 -26.26
C GLU A 467 -3.57 -13.73 -26.86
N ARG A 468 -3.12 -14.70 -26.04
CA ARG A 468 -2.61 -15.95 -26.63
C ARG A 468 -3.80 -16.69 -27.23
N GLY A 469 -3.84 -16.78 -28.55
CA GLY A 469 -4.80 -17.62 -29.26
C GLY A 469 -4.84 -19.06 -28.70
N PRO A 470 -5.95 -19.79 -28.91
CA PRO A 470 -6.18 -21.08 -28.27
C PRO A 470 -5.00 -22.02 -28.54
N ARG A 471 -4.48 -22.62 -27.45
CA ARG A 471 -3.46 -23.68 -27.53
C ARG A 471 -3.91 -24.71 -28.56
N ALA A 472 -3.11 -24.88 -29.60
CA ALA A 472 -3.29 -25.96 -30.57
C ALA A 472 -3.44 -27.27 -29.78
N THR A 473 -4.61 -27.88 -29.90
CA THR A 473 -4.82 -29.25 -29.46
C THR A 473 -3.82 -30.10 -30.21
N LEU A 474 -2.92 -30.75 -29.48
CA LEU A 474 -2.11 -31.83 -30.02
C LEU A 474 -3.07 -32.95 -30.42
N SER A 475 -3.51 -32.93 -31.68
CA SER A 475 -4.12 -34.09 -32.31
C SER A 475 -3.03 -35.13 -32.49
N GLY A 476 -2.93 -36.04 -31.51
CA GLY A 476 -2.20 -37.30 -31.68
C GLY A 476 -2.82 -38.07 -32.84
N GLY A 477 -2.14 -38.04 -33.98
CA GLY A 477 -2.43 -38.89 -35.13
C GLY A 477 -1.95 -40.32 -34.86
N ARG A 478 -2.94 -41.23 -34.89
CA ARG A 478 -2.93 -42.67 -35.23
C ARG A 478 -1.70 -43.52 -34.98
#